data_AF-A0AAN6WJM0-F1
#
_entry.id   AF-A0AAN6WJM0-F1
#
_cell.length_a   1.000
_cell.length_b   1.000
_cell.length_c   1.000
_cell.angle_alpha   90.00
_cell.angle_beta   90.00
_cell.angle_gamma   90.00
#
_symmetry.space_group_name_H-M   'P 1'
#
loop_
_entity.id
_entity.type
_entity.pdbx_description
1 polymer ?
#
loop_
_entity_poly.entity_id
_entity_poly.type
_entity_poly.pdbx_seq_one_letter_code
_entity_poly.pdbx_strand_id
1 'polypeptide(L)'
;MVPQSLLQVDVVMTAYATAVADAKLRKVLQQVEWFRVVLEEAHWIRNQQSKLFETVCILHTSRRWCFTGAPVQNRLEDLVPLLKFLRFEPFSETASFRHHIIIPLGDEENTNRFQPLQTLLWSVCIRRMQNILDTPAPEYREIRLLQSPAFYHDSEAQEAL
;
A
#
# COMPACT_ATOMS: atom_id res chain seq x y z
N MET A 1 7.41 0.17 -27.47
CA MET A 1 7.57 1.60 -27.82
C MET A 1 6.64 2.38 -26.90
N VAL A 2 7.19 3.34 -26.16
CA VAL A 2 6.42 4.20 -25.25
C VAL A 2 5.52 5.14 -26.07
N PRO A 3 4.22 5.27 -25.75
CA PRO A 3 3.34 6.22 -26.42
C PRO A 3 3.83 7.67 -26.23
N GLN A 4 3.90 8.45 -27.31
CA GLN A 4 4.35 9.85 -27.25
C GLN A 4 3.50 10.71 -26.32
N SER A 5 2.21 10.43 -26.21
CA SER A 5 1.30 11.12 -25.29
C SER A 5 1.76 11.07 -23.83
N LEU A 6 2.44 9.98 -23.43
CA LEU A 6 2.94 9.81 -22.07
C LEU A 6 4.20 10.64 -21.80
N LEU A 7 4.93 11.02 -22.85
CA LEU A 7 6.13 11.87 -22.77
C LEU A 7 5.81 13.37 -22.81
N GLN A 8 4.56 13.74 -23.07
CA GLN A 8 4.10 15.14 -23.19
C GLN A 8 3.41 15.66 -21.93
N VAL A 9 3.34 14.85 -20.87
CA VAL A 9 2.66 15.18 -19.62
C VAL A 9 3.62 15.10 -18.44
N ASP A 10 3.41 15.94 -17.43
CA ASP A 10 4.23 15.97 -16.22
C ASP A 10 3.86 14.87 -15.22
N VAL A 11 2.59 14.46 -15.21
CA VAL A 11 2.03 13.51 -14.23
C VAL A 11 1.17 12.47 -14.95
N VAL A 12 1.39 11.20 -14.60
CA VAL A 12 0.59 10.07 -15.07
C VAL A 12 -0.05 9.41 -13.85
N MET A 13 -1.38 9.31 -13.87
CA MET A 13 -2.15 8.60 -12.85
C MET A 13 -2.66 7.28 -13.42
N THR A 14 -2.61 6.22 -12.62
CA THR A 14 -3.12 4.91 -12.99
C THR A 14 -3.56 4.14 -11.76
N ALA A 15 -4.43 3.14 -11.94
CA ALA A 15 -4.83 2.24 -10.88
C ALA A 15 -3.90 1.02 -10.81
N TYR A 16 -3.81 0.39 -9.64
CA TYR A 16 -3.02 -0.83 -9.45
C TYR A 16 -3.40 -1.96 -10.41
N ALA A 17 -4.70 -2.15 -10.67
CA ALA A 17 -5.17 -3.15 -11.63
C ALA A 17 -4.63 -2.87 -13.04
N THR A 18 -4.64 -1.61 -13.47
CA THR A 18 -4.12 -1.18 -14.77
C THR A 18 -2.61 -1.37 -14.86
N ALA A 19 -1.86 -1.02 -13.81
CA ALA A 19 -0.41 -1.25 -13.78
C ALA A 19 -0.06 -2.74 -13.91
N VAL A 20 -0.77 -3.61 -13.19
CA VAL A 20 -0.59 -5.07 -13.28
C VAL A 20 -0.98 -5.61 -14.67
N ALA A 21 -2.04 -5.08 -15.26
CA ALA A 21 -2.44 -5.45 -16.62
C ALA A 21 -1.39 -5.02 -17.66
N ASP A 22 -0.87 -3.80 -17.56
CA ASP A 22 0.20 -3.31 -18.44
C ASP A 22 1.47 -4.16 -18.34
N ALA A 23 1.87 -4.53 -17.12
CA ALA A 23 3.05 -5.37 -16.87
C ALA A 23 2.98 -6.76 -17.53
N LYS A 24 1.78 -7.28 -17.78
CA LYS A 24 1.56 -8.56 -18.49
C LYS A 24 1.50 -8.38 -20.00
N LEU A 25 1.11 -7.20 -20.47
CA LEU A 25 0.84 -6.93 -21.88
C LEU A 25 2.00 -6.16 -22.51
N ARG A 26 1.89 -4.84 -22.56
CA ARG A 26 2.77 -3.96 -23.35
C ARG A 26 3.97 -3.48 -22.55
N LYS A 27 3.95 -3.62 -21.22
CA LYS A 27 5.00 -3.17 -20.30
C LYS A 27 5.39 -1.71 -20.55
N VAL A 28 4.41 -0.86 -20.86
CA VAL A 28 4.66 0.55 -21.18
C VAL A 28 5.26 1.25 -19.97
N LEU A 29 4.73 1.01 -18.78
CA LEU A 29 5.18 1.67 -17.56
C LEU A 29 6.62 1.28 -17.19
N GLN A 30 7.08 0.09 -17.58
CA GLN A 30 8.45 -0.38 -17.33
C GLN A 30 9.48 0.17 -18.34
N GLN A 31 9.03 0.66 -19.50
CA GLN A 31 9.88 1.26 -20.53
C GLN A 31 10.19 2.74 -20.26
N VAL A 32 9.56 3.34 -19.24
CA VAL A 32 9.71 4.75 -18.90
C VAL A 32 10.63 4.90 -17.69
N GLU A 33 11.59 5.81 -17.78
CA GLU A 33 12.41 6.22 -16.63
C GLU A 33 11.64 7.29 -15.84
N TRP A 34 10.98 6.86 -14.76
CA TRP A 34 10.16 7.76 -13.96
C TRP A 34 11.02 8.59 -13.02
N PHE A 35 10.80 9.91 -13.02
CA PHE A 35 11.40 10.78 -12.01
C PHE A 35 11.02 10.38 -10.58
N ARG A 36 9.74 10.02 -10.37
CA ARG A 36 9.22 9.56 -9.07
C ARG A 36 8.05 8.60 -9.28
N VAL A 37 7.97 7.56 -8.45
CA VAL A 37 6.78 6.71 -8.29
C VAL A 37 6.20 6.92 -6.89
N VAL A 38 4.90 7.18 -6.82
CA VAL A 38 4.15 7.36 -5.57
C VAL A 38 3.06 6.29 -5.49
N LEU A 39 3.02 5.53 -4.40
CA LEU A 39 1.99 4.54 -4.13
C LEU A 39 0.99 5.10 -3.12
N GLU A 40 -0.25 5.33 -3.55
CA GLU A 40 -1.37 5.67 -2.66
C GLU A 40 -1.96 4.40 -2.03
N GLU A 41 -2.32 4.47 -0.75
CA GLU A 41 -2.70 3.30 0.05
C GLU A 41 -1.67 2.16 -0.07
N ALA A 42 -0.40 2.49 0.11
CA ALA A 42 0.72 1.56 -0.10
C ALA A 42 0.61 0.24 0.68
N HIS A 43 -0.25 0.15 1.71
CA HIS A 43 -0.54 -1.12 2.40
C HIS A 43 -1.13 -2.22 1.48
N TRP A 44 -1.55 -1.89 0.26
CA TRP A 44 -1.92 -2.85 -0.79
C TRP A 44 -0.75 -3.74 -1.25
N ILE A 45 0.49 -3.28 -1.14
CA ILE A 45 1.67 -4.04 -1.59
C ILE A 45 2.28 -4.94 -0.52
N ARG A 46 1.58 -5.14 0.61
CA ARG A 46 2.06 -5.91 1.77
C ARG A 46 2.45 -7.37 1.49
N ASN A 47 1.96 -7.94 0.38
CA ASN A 47 2.32 -9.29 -0.02
C ASN A 47 3.44 -9.26 -1.09
N GLN A 48 4.67 -9.62 -0.70
CA GLN A 48 5.83 -9.66 -1.59
C GLN A 48 5.70 -10.66 -2.74
N GLN A 49 4.82 -11.67 -2.61
CA GLN A 49 4.57 -12.67 -3.66
C GLN A 49 3.51 -12.18 -4.67
N SER A 50 2.85 -11.05 -4.41
CA SER A 50 1.80 -10.55 -5.28
C SER A 50 2.38 -9.97 -6.58
N LYS A 51 1.63 -10.13 -7.67
CA LYS A 51 1.98 -9.48 -8.95
C LYS A 51 1.97 -7.97 -8.86
N LEU A 52 1.15 -7.40 -7.99
CA LEU A 52 1.16 -5.96 -7.73
C LEU A 52 2.52 -5.52 -7.18
N PHE A 53 2.99 -6.19 -6.12
CA PHE A 53 4.28 -5.90 -5.51
C PHE A 53 5.42 -6.01 -6.52
N GLU A 54 5.49 -7.13 -7.26
CA GLU A 54 6.48 -7.32 -8.33
C GLU A 54 6.44 -6.18 -9.34
N THR A 55 5.25 -5.84 -9.83
CA THR A 55 5.03 -4.82 -10.86
C THR A 55 5.53 -3.43 -10.43
N VAL A 56 5.21 -2.99 -9.21
CA VAL A 56 5.61 -1.65 -8.74
C VAL A 56 7.09 -1.59 -8.34
N CYS A 57 7.66 -2.69 -7.87
CA CYS A 57 9.06 -2.75 -7.48
C CYS A 57 10.00 -2.65 -8.70
N ILE A 58 9.64 -3.25 -9.83
CA ILE A 58 10.47 -3.24 -11.05
C ILE A 58 10.39 -1.95 -11.87
N LEU A 59 9.48 -1.01 -11.55
CA LEU A 59 9.44 0.28 -12.25
C LEU A 59 10.78 1.02 -12.13
N HIS A 60 11.27 1.54 -13.25
CA HIS A 60 12.52 2.30 -13.26
C HIS A 60 12.26 3.69 -12.70
N THR A 61 12.89 4.01 -11.56
CA THR A 61 12.75 5.30 -10.92
C THR A 61 13.84 5.56 -9.90
N SER A 62 14.21 6.84 -9.74
CA SER A 62 15.15 7.31 -8.72
C SER A 62 14.48 7.67 -7.38
N ARG A 63 13.16 7.89 -7.35
CA ARG A 63 12.45 8.39 -6.15
C ARG A 63 11.18 7.60 -5.92
N ARG A 64 10.99 7.13 -4.70
CA ARG A 64 9.91 6.21 -4.35
C ARG A 64 9.24 6.64 -3.07
N TRP A 65 7.92 6.86 -3.11
CA TRP A 65 7.14 7.26 -1.94
C TRP A 65 5.98 6.29 -1.70
N CYS A 66 5.77 5.97 -0.43
CA CYS A 66 4.59 5.27 0.05
C CYS A 66 3.72 6.28 0.79
N PHE A 67 2.47 6.43 0.36
CA PHE A 67 1.45 7.19 1.06
C PHE A 67 0.38 6.23 1.58
N THR A 68 0.24 6.14 2.90
CA THR A 68 -0.71 5.22 3.53
C THR A 68 -0.99 5.69 4.96
N GLY A 69 -2.26 5.66 5.38
CA GLY A 69 -2.64 5.91 6.78
C GLY A 69 -2.34 4.73 7.71
N ALA A 70 -2.23 3.52 7.14
CA ALA A 70 -2.10 2.27 7.89
C ALA A 70 -0.98 1.40 7.30
N PRO A 71 0.31 1.74 7.53
CA PRO A 71 1.46 1.00 6.99
C PRO A 71 1.60 -0.42 7.55
N VAL A 72 0.97 -0.71 8.70
CA VAL A 72 0.90 -2.03 9.33
C VAL A 72 -0.56 -2.43 9.39
N GLN A 73 -0.89 -3.63 8.90
CA GLN A 73 -2.26 -4.15 8.90
C GLN A 73 -2.40 -5.26 9.94
N ASN A 74 -1.62 -6.32 9.79
CA ASN A 74 -1.74 -7.52 10.62
C ASN A 74 -0.48 -7.78 11.46
N ARG A 75 0.70 -7.52 10.89
CA ARG A 75 1.99 -7.83 11.53
C ARG A 75 3.05 -6.81 11.16
N LEU A 76 4.05 -6.63 12.02
CA LEU A 76 5.14 -5.67 11.78
C LEU A 76 5.92 -5.95 10.51
N GLU A 77 6.00 -7.21 10.08
CA GLU A 77 6.64 -7.58 8.82
C GLU A 77 5.91 -7.06 7.57
N ASP A 78 4.70 -6.49 7.71
CA ASP A 78 4.03 -5.75 6.64
C ASP A 78 4.84 -4.49 6.22
N LEU A 79 5.78 -4.04 7.05
CA LEU A 79 6.73 -2.97 6.72
C LEU A 79 7.80 -3.39 5.70
N VAL A 80 8.21 -4.68 5.68
CA VAL A 80 9.30 -5.15 4.80
C VAL A 80 9.00 -4.91 3.31
N PRO A 81 7.82 -5.26 2.77
CA PRO A 81 7.44 -4.89 1.41
C PRO A 81 7.54 -3.38 1.13
N LEU A 82 7.13 -2.53 2.08
CA LEU A 82 7.23 -1.08 1.92
C LEU A 82 8.70 -0.64 1.84
N LEU A 83 9.55 -1.14 2.74
CA LEU A 83 10.98 -0.85 2.76
C LEU A 83 11.69 -1.36 1.51
N LYS A 84 11.27 -2.52 0.99
CA LYS A 84 11.78 -3.10 -0.25
C LYS A 84 11.38 -2.26 -1.46
N PHE A 85 10.14 -1.79 -1.52
CA PHE A 85 9.74 -0.82 -2.54
C PHE A 85 10.59 0.46 -2.43
N LEU A 86 10.77 1.01 -1.22
CA LEU A 86 11.58 2.20 -0.97
C LEU A 86 13.10 2.00 -1.21
N ARG A 87 13.55 0.75 -1.40
CA ARG A 87 14.97 0.36 -1.49
C ARG A 87 15.79 0.74 -0.25
N PHE A 88 15.21 0.57 0.93
CA PHE A 88 15.84 0.92 2.21
C PHE A 88 16.64 -0.25 2.78
N GLU A 89 17.91 -0.35 2.41
CA GLU A 89 18.83 -1.37 2.90
C GLU A 89 19.33 -1.06 4.33
N PRO A 90 19.59 -2.08 5.18
CA PRO A 90 19.43 -3.52 4.91
C PRO A 90 18.00 -4.05 5.20
N PHE A 91 17.07 -3.18 5.61
CA PHE A 91 15.76 -3.57 6.13
C PHE A 91 14.72 -3.92 5.05
N SER A 92 15.08 -3.81 3.77
CA SER A 92 14.34 -4.36 2.63
C SER A 92 14.31 -5.89 2.65
N GLU A 93 15.27 -6.53 3.34
CA GLU A 93 15.39 -7.97 3.43
C GLU A 93 14.77 -8.53 4.70
N THR A 94 13.87 -9.51 4.53
CA THR A 94 13.08 -10.08 5.63
C THR A 94 13.97 -10.65 6.74
N ALA A 95 15.08 -11.29 6.40
CA ALA A 95 16.00 -11.86 7.41
C ALA A 95 16.67 -10.76 8.24
N SER A 96 17.15 -9.69 7.59
CA SER A 96 17.76 -8.55 8.27
C SER A 96 16.74 -7.81 9.15
N PHE A 97 15.54 -7.54 8.61
CA PHE A 97 14.46 -6.93 9.38
C PHE A 97 14.08 -7.77 10.61
N ARG A 98 13.97 -9.10 10.46
CA ARG A 98 13.69 -9.97 11.61
C ARG A 98 14.80 -9.91 12.65
N HIS A 99 16.06 -9.99 12.22
CA HIS A 99 17.20 -10.00 13.12
C HIS A 99 17.35 -8.69 13.91
N HIS A 100 17.17 -7.54 13.25
CA HIS A 100 17.41 -6.23 13.87
C HIS A 100 16.16 -5.59 14.49
N ILE A 101 14.96 -5.98 14.07
CA ILE A 101 13.69 -5.36 14.52
C ILE A 101 12.84 -6.36 15.30
N ILE A 102 12.47 -7.49 14.69
CA ILE A 102 11.51 -8.42 15.31
C ILE A 102 12.08 -9.14 16.53
N ILE A 103 13.30 -9.67 16.44
CA ILE A 103 13.92 -10.42 17.54
C ILE A 103 14.15 -9.51 18.78
N PRO A 104 14.78 -8.33 18.67
CA PRO A 104 14.96 -7.44 19.82
C PRO A 104 13.63 -6.95 20.37
N LEU A 105 12.63 -6.74 19.52
CA LEU A 105 11.30 -6.35 19.97
C LEU A 105 10.63 -7.45 20.80
N GLY A 106 10.97 -8.72 20.62
CA GLY A 106 10.43 -9.83 21.41
C GLY A 106 11.09 -10.02 22.79
N ASP A 107 12.22 -9.38 23.05
CA ASP A 107 12.96 -9.48 24.30
C ASP A 107 12.29 -8.65 25.40
N GLU A 108 11.58 -9.31 26.32
CA GLU A 108 10.83 -8.65 27.38
C GLU A 108 11.72 -8.11 28.50
N GLU A 109 12.93 -8.65 28.67
CA GLU A 109 13.88 -8.20 29.69
C GLU A 109 14.60 -6.92 29.25
N ASN A 110 14.64 -6.65 27.94
CA ASN A 110 15.26 -5.48 27.37
C ASN A 110 14.34 -4.24 27.42
N THR A 111 14.66 -3.29 28.29
CA THR A 111 13.94 -2.01 28.41
C THR A 111 13.97 -1.17 27.12
N ASN A 112 14.94 -1.40 26.24
CA ASN A 112 15.13 -0.68 24.98
C ASN A 112 14.61 -1.46 23.76
N ARG A 113 13.79 -2.51 23.95
CA ARG A 113 13.24 -3.36 22.87
C ARG A 113 12.57 -2.61 21.72
N PHE A 114 12.02 -1.42 21.95
CA PHE A 114 11.36 -0.59 20.93
C PHE A 114 12.31 0.34 20.16
N GLN A 115 13.50 0.62 20.70
CA GLN A 115 14.44 1.61 20.13
C GLN A 115 14.82 1.31 18.67
N PRO A 116 15.10 0.05 18.26
CA PRO A 116 15.42 -0.25 16.86
C PRO A 116 14.26 0.08 15.91
N LEU A 117 13.04 -0.30 16.28
CA LEU A 117 11.84 -0.02 15.50
C LEU A 117 11.58 1.50 15.40
N GLN A 118 11.67 2.23 16.51
CA GLN A 118 11.49 3.67 16.54
C GLN A 118 12.51 4.38 15.65
N THR A 119 13.78 3.98 15.75
CA THR A 119 14.88 4.55 14.94
C THR A 119 14.62 4.32 13.45
N LEU A 120 14.23 3.10 13.07
CA LEU A 120 13.85 2.78 11.69
C LEU A 120 12.69 3.66 11.22
N LEU A 121 11.59 3.71 11.96
CA LEU A 121 10.42 4.49 11.59
C LEU A 121 10.72 5.99 11.48
N TRP A 122 11.53 6.57 12.37
CA TRP A 122 11.95 7.97 12.27
C TRP A 122 12.80 8.26 11.04
N SER A 123 13.57 7.28 10.56
CA SER A 123 14.41 7.45 9.37
C SER A 123 13.63 7.39 8.05
N VAL A 124 12.48 6.71 8.01
CA VAL A 124 11.74 6.44 6.75
C VAL A 124 10.31 6.98 6.73
N CYS A 125 9.74 7.38 7.87
CA CYS A 125 8.35 7.82 7.97
C CYS A 125 8.23 9.27 8.46
N ILE A 126 7.30 9.98 7.84
CA ILE A 126 6.75 11.22 8.39
C ILE A 126 5.29 10.92 8.75
N ARG A 127 4.99 10.88 10.06
CA ARG A 127 3.63 10.63 10.57
C ARG A 127 3.19 11.76 11.48
N ARG A 128 2.04 12.35 11.18
CA ARG A 128 1.35 13.34 12.00
C ARG A 128 0.05 12.74 12.52
N MET A 129 -0.26 12.99 13.78
CA MET A 129 -1.50 12.52 14.40
C MET A 129 -2.60 13.56 14.22
N GLN A 130 -3.87 13.12 14.19
CA GLN A 130 -5.02 13.99 13.97
C GLN A 130 -5.19 15.05 15.07
N ASN A 131 -4.70 14.79 16.28
CA ASN A 131 -4.74 15.74 17.41
C ASN A 131 -3.98 17.07 17.16
N ILE A 132 -3.28 17.19 16.02
CA ILE A 132 -2.65 18.44 15.57
C ILE A 132 -3.66 19.32 14.81
N LEU A 133 -4.80 18.77 14.42
CA LEU A 133 -5.85 19.46 13.66
C LEU A 133 -7.05 19.74 14.57
N ASP A 134 -7.51 20.98 14.61
CA ASP A 134 -8.79 21.37 15.22
C ASP A 134 -9.96 20.94 14.32
N THR A 135 -10.16 19.64 14.16
CA THR A 135 -11.30 19.10 13.40
C THR A 135 -12.55 19.01 14.29
N PRO A 136 -13.75 19.34 13.75
CA PRO A 136 -15.00 19.14 14.48
C PRO A 136 -15.22 17.66 14.81
N ALA A 137 -16.07 17.39 15.80
CA ALA A 137 -16.46 16.03 16.13
C ALA A 137 -17.09 15.34 14.89
N PRO A 138 -16.83 14.04 14.67
CA PRO A 138 -17.39 13.31 13.53
C PRO A 138 -18.93 13.29 13.58
N GLU A 139 -19.57 13.63 12.47
CA GLU A 139 -21.02 13.54 12.30
C GLU A 139 -21.37 12.17 11.71
N TYR A 140 -22.14 11.37 12.43
CA TYR A 140 -22.64 10.09 11.94
C TYR A 140 -24.09 10.25 11.46
N ARG A 141 -24.36 9.83 10.22
CA ARG A 141 -25.72 9.79 9.67
C ARG A 141 -26.12 8.36 9.35
N GLU A 142 -27.19 7.89 9.97
CA GLU A 142 -27.84 6.65 9.58
C GLU A 142 -28.74 6.94 8.38
N ILE A 143 -28.41 6.36 7.22
CA ILE A 143 -29.22 6.45 6.01
C ILE A 143 -29.87 5.09 5.80
N ARG A 144 -31.18 4.99 6.02
CA ARG A 144 -31.94 3.80 5.67
C ARG A 144 -32.16 3.78 4.16
N LEU A 145 -31.58 2.78 3.51
CA LEU A 145 -31.82 2.53 2.09
C LEU A 145 -33.14 1.76 1.96
N LEU A 146 -34.07 2.29 1.17
CA LEU A 146 -35.24 1.53 0.74
C LEU A 146 -34.80 0.58 -0.37
N GLN A 147 -35.01 -0.71 -0.18
CA GLN A 147 -34.84 -1.67 -1.27
C GLN A 147 -35.93 -1.43 -2.31
N SER A 148 -35.54 -1.20 -3.56
CA SER A 148 -36.50 -1.16 -4.66
C SER A 148 -37.10 -2.57 -4.86
N PRO A 149 -38.42 -2.71 -5.03
CA PRO A 149 -39.06 -4.00 -5.32
C PRO A 149 -38.51 -4.72 -6.56
N ALA A 150 -37.80 -4.02 -7.45
CA ALA A 150 -37.25 -4.59 -8.69
C ALA A 150 -36.04 -5.54 -8.49
N PHE A 151 -35.59 -5.78 -7.26
CA PHE A 151 -34.47 -6.68 -6.94
C PHE A 151 -34.88 -8.04 -6.37
N TYR A 152 -36.18 -8.31 -6.23
CA TYR A 152 -36.64 -9.68 -6.03
C TYR A 152 -36.54 -10.41 -7.38
N HIS A 153 -35.52 -11.24 -7.56
CA HIS A 153 -35.66 -12.37 -8.46
C HIS A 153 -36.72 -13.28 -7.84
N ASP A 154 -37.85 -13.46 -8.52
CA ASP A 154 -38.87 -14.46 -8.19
C ASP A 154 -38.21 -15.83 -7.96
N SER A 155 -37.93 -16.16 -6.71
CA SER A 155 -37.60 -17.52 -6.26
C SER A 155 -38.70 -18.11 -5.38
N GLU A 156 -39.89 -17.51 -5.36
CA GLU A 156 -41.08 -18.00 -4.64
C GLU A 156 -42.25 -18.31 -5.58
N ALA A 157 -41.96 -18.87 -6.77
CA ALA A 157 -42.99 -19.42 -7.67
C ALA A 157 -42.98 -20.97 -7.72
N GLN A 158 -42.43 -21.65 -6.71
CA GLN A 158 -42.26 -23.11 -6.74
C GLN A 158 -42.61 -23.89 -5.47
N GLU A 159 -43.44 -23.33 -4.58
CA GLU A 159 -44.06 -24.07 -3.46
C GLU A 159 -45.58 -23.88 -3.39
N ALA A 160 -46.27 -24.06 -4.51
CA ALA A 160 -47.71 -24.29 -4.52
C ALA A 160 -48.11 -25.22 -5.67
N LEU A 161 -47.84 -26.52 -5.50
CA LEU A 161 -48.60 -27.66 -6.05
C LEU A 161 -48.24 -28.94 -5.29
#